data_AF-A0A1H9WF29-F1
#
_entry.id   AF-A0A1H9WF29-F1
#
_cell.length_a   1.000
_cell.length_b   1.000
_cell.length_c   1.000
_cell.angle_alpha   90.00
_cell.angle_beta   90.00
_cell.angle_gamma   90.00
#
_symmetry.space_group_name_H-M   'P 1'
#
loop_
_entity.id
_entity.type
_entity.pdbx_description
1 polymer ?
#
loop_
_entity_poly.entity_id
_entity_poly.type
_entity_poly.pdbx_seq_one_letter_code
_entity_poly.pdbx_strand_id
1 'polypeptide(L)'
;MSYPGGGGDQWQPQNNPYGQQPQQGGYQQQPQQPGGYPQQPGGYPQQGGHPQQPQQGGYPQTGPQGFPQQGYPQTGPQGFPQQGFPQQPYGYAPMGGEPPKKKRTGLVVTAVVAVLLLIGGGVTFFAIQKADPGANAGQDSPAVAAKNLVEQLGSGDVVGIMASLAPAEAALSKDYMDSMTKEMKRLEILKPEADPNKLSGVEFKSENIKFDEAKAEKINDHLTINKLVEGKITITSDASKIPLTDKLVDAIGDDLNLTSSKSETFDITAEVQKRGTPIGIASIKVGDKWYPSAFYTIANAVLEEDKKKWPAQGIAPQGASSAEDAAKQMVNAALDADLTKVIALLPPDEAGVLQDLGPLLLAEAGKQKPTGAKLNALETDVKDVAGGKQVTVKKVSITAEGETVTITREGDCYAADVPGQGSQKLCADEITQLLQQQGGKKIPAEAVEIIGRVAGSVMKTGVGVVTTEVDGKWYVSPVRSYYELALTLFRGFEPKDVDALIALLKK
;
A
#
# COMPACT_ATOMS: atom_id res chain seq x y z
N MET A 1 -54.62 43.80 -38.43
CA MET A 1 -54.90 43.74 -39.89
C MET A 1 -53.56 43.49 -40.61
N SER A 2 -53.59 42.90 -41.81
CA SER A 2 -52.48 42.89 -42.80
C SER A 2 -51.19 42.12 -42.46
N TYR A 3 -51.03 40.95 -43.10
CA TYR A 3 -49.76 40.28 -43.53
C TYR A 3 -49.48 40.67 -45.01
N PRO A 4 -48.51 40.11 -45.78
CA PRO A 4 -47.42 39.14 -45.50
C PRO A 4 -45.99 39.69 -45.83
N GLY A 5 -44.87 38.96 -45.80
CA GLY A 5 -44.55 37.52 -45.58
C GLY A 5 -43.11 37.34 -45.01
N GLY A 6 -42.35 36.24 -45.16
CA GLY A 6 -42.51 34.98 -45.92
C GLY A 6 -41.46 34.87 -47.07
N GLY A 7 -40.61 33.83 -47.22
CA GLY A 7 -40.43 32.56 -46.47
C GLY A 7 -38.96 32.04 -46.52
N GLY A 8 -38.71 30.73 -46.66
CA GLY A 8 -37.36 30.11 -46.70
C GLY A 8 -37.37 28.66 -47.25
N ASP A 9 -36.26 27.91 -47.19
CA ASP A 9 -36.28 26.42 -47.22
C ASP A 9 -34.95 25.72 -46.83
N GLN A 10 -34.99 24.40 -46.65
CA GLN A 10 -33.92 23.52 -46.12
C GLN A 10 -32.98 22.93 -47.19
N TRP A 11 -31.79 22.45 -46.78
CA TRP A 11 -31.05 21.38 -47.50
C TRP A 11 -30.33 20.41 -46.54
N GLN A 12 -30.23 19.15 -46.97
CA GLN A 12 -29.56 18.03 -46.28
C GLN A 12 -28.65 17.27 -47.29
N PRO A 13 -27.78 16.33 -46.86
CA PRO A 13 -26.57 15.97 -47.61
C PRO A 13 -26.80 15.02 -48.79
N GLN A 14 -25.82 14.98 -49.71
CA GLN A 14 -25.80 14.04 -50.83
C GLN A 14 -24.55 13.14 -50.82
N ASN A 15 -24.80 11.85 -51.11
CA ASN A 15 -23.84 10.74 -51.17
C ASN A 15 -23.36 10.50 -52.62
N ASN A 16 -22.23 9.81 -52.85
CA ASN A 16 -21.73 9.50 -54.21
C ASN A 16 -21.02 8.12 -54.31
N PRO A 17 -21.08 7.37 -55.44
CA PRO A 17 -21.01 5.89 -55.41
C PRO A 17 -19.94 5.17 -56.30
N TYR A 18 -19.70 3.87 -55.98
CA TYR A 18 -19.28 2.69 -56.79
C TYR A 18 -18.45 2.81 -58.10
N GLY A 19 -17.44 1.93 -58.32
CA GLY A 19 -16.68 1.95 -59.60
C GLY A 19 -15.66 0.87 -60.08
N GLN A 20 -15.67 -0.41 -59.66
CA GLN A 20 -15.08 -1.59 -60.40
C GLN A 20 -13.54 -1.71 -60.71
N GLN A 21 -13.16 -2.88 -61.24
CA GLN A 21 -11.83 -3.48 -61.58
C GLN A 21 -11.86 -3.88 -63.11
N PRO A 22 -10.89 -4.60 -63.78
CA PRO A 22 -9.54 -5.12 -63.43
C PRO A 22 -8.44 -5.04 -64.55
N GLN A 23 -7.30 -5.75 -64.33
CA GLN A 23 -6.53 -6.62 -65.28
C GLN A 23 -5.10 -6.22 -65.80
N GLN A 24 -4.27 -7.28 -65.95
CA GLN A 24 -2.99 -7.47 -66.69
C GLN A 24 -1.62 -7.04 -66.06
N GLY A 25 -0.53 -7.71 -66.52
CA GLY A 25 0.84 -7.69 -65.94
C GLY A 25 1.95 -7.36 -66.96
N GLY A 26 3.24 -7.71 -66.83
CA GLY A 26 3.99 -8.51 -65.83
C GLY A 26 5.50 -8.62 -66.19
N TYR A 27 6.25 -9.57 -65.58
CA TYR A 27 7.70 -9.88 -65.76
C TYR A 27 8.69 -8.83 -65.18
N GLN A 28 9.88 -9.12 -64.60
CA GLN A 28 10.73 -10.32 -64.36
C GLN A 28 11.77 -9.98 -63.21
N GLN A 29 12.76 -10.74 -62.69
CA GLN A 29 13.36 -12.08 -62.91
C GLN A 29 13.97 -12.71 -61.60
N GLN A 30 15.32 -12.76 -61.42
CA GLN A 30 16.11 -13.43 -60.34
C GLN A 30 17.52 -12.73 -60.22
N PRO A 31 18.61 -13.14 -59.48
CA PRO A 31 19.02 -14.38 -58.74
C PRO A 31 18.87 -14.26 -57.19
N GLN A 32 19.23 -15.16 -56.23
CA GLN A 32 19.96 -16.46 -56.11
C GLN A 32 21.48 -16.40 -55.75
N GLN A 33 22.12 -17.28 -54.93
CA GLN A 33 21.82 -18.58 -54.24
C GLN A 33 22.86 -18.83 -53.05
N PRO A 34 23.23 -20.03 -52.51
CA PRO A 34 22.49 -21.11 -51.78
C PRO A 34 23.16 -21.77 -50.50
N GLY A 35 22.41 -22.59 -49.74
CA GLY A 35 22.86 -23.86 -49.05
C GLY A 35 23.51 -23.82 -47.65
N GLY A 36 23.45 -24.85 -46.76
CA GLY A 36 22.79 -26.19 -46.77
C GLY A 36 22.97 -27.02 -45.44
N TYR A 37 22.31 -28.20 -45.30
CA TYR A 37 22.31 -29.11 -44.10
C TYR A 37 22.85 -30.54 -44.42
N PRO A 38 23.22 -31.40 -43.42
CA PRO A 38 22.44 -32.64 -43.12
C PRO A 38 22.43 -33.10 -41.61
N GLN A 39 22.15 -34.40 -41.31
CA GLN A 39 21.63 -34.94 -40.01
C GLN A 39 22.56 -35.91 -39.20
N GLN A 40 22.29 -36.06 -37.88
CA GLN A 40 22.28 -37.26 -36.95
C GLN A 40 23.39 -38.37 -36.99
N PRO A 41 23.46 -39.37 -36.04
CA PRO A 41 22.74 -39.59 -34.75
C PRO A 41 23.60 -40.03 -33.51
N GLY A 42 23.02 -39.90 -32.28
CA GLY A 42 23.08 -40.93 -31.21
C GLY A 42 24.25 -40.97 -30.18
N GLY A 43 23.95 -41.40 -28.93
CA GLY A 43 24.95 -41.91 -27.96
C GLY A 43 24.76 -41.52 -26.48
N TYR A 44 24.72 -42.51 -25.57
CA TYR A 44 24.99 -42.39 -24.12
C TYR A 44 26.32 -43.13 -23.81
N PRO A 45 27.09 -42.82 -22.74
CA PRO A 45 26.92 -43.59 -21.50
C PRO A 45 27.27 -42.80 -20.19
N GLN A 46 28.06 -43.37 -19.26
CA GLN A 46 27.96 -43.20 -17.80
C GLN A 46 29.34 -43.04 -17.11
N GLN A 47 29.37 -42.46 -15.89
CA GLN A 47 30.37 -42.61 -14.80
C GLN A 47 31.79 -41.97 -14.94
N GLY A 48 32.31 -41.46 -13.80
CA GLY A 48 33.75 -41.57 -13.45
C GLY A 48 34.52 -40.32 -12.99
N GLY A 49 34.96 -40.28 -11.71
CA GLY A 49 36.37 -39.95 -11.37
C GLY A 49 36.82 -38.52 -10.97
N HIS A 50 37.08 -38.36 -9.67
CA HIS A 50 38.18 -37.66 -8.96
C HIS A 50 39.46 -37.23 -9.77
N PRO A 51 40.24 -36.19 -9.35
CA PRO A 51 40.97 -36.15 -8.05
C PRO A 51 41.13 -34.78 -7.33
N GLN A 52 42.00 -34.73 -6.30
CA GLN A 52 42.20 -33.65 -5.30
C GLN A 52 43.57 -32.93 -5.42
N GLN A 53 43.85 -32.04 -4.44
CA GLN A 53 45.16 -31.50 -3.98
C GLN A 53 45.79 -30.31 -4.75
N PRO A 54 46.74 -29.54 -4.13
CA PRO A 54 47.35 -29.65 -2.79
C PRO A 54 47.24 -28.40 -1.86
N GLN A 55 47.83 -28.48 -0.64
CA GLN A 55 47.90 -27.41 0.37
C GLN A 55 49.31 -26.78 0.54
N GLN A 56 49.34 -25.56 1.08
CA GLN A 56 50.39 -24.93 1.93
C GLN A 56 49.66 -24.00 2.95
N GLY A 57 50.20 -23.49 4.08
CA GLY A 57 51.52 -23.61 4.73
C GLY A 57 52.14 -22.22 4.99
N GLY A 58 52.42 -21.75 6.23
CA GLY A 58 52.24 -22.33 7.58
C GLY A 58 52.77 -21.37 8.69
N TYR A 59 53.20 -21.92 9.83
CA TYR A 59 53.97 -21.25 10.94
C TYR A 59 53.20 -20.33 11.93
N PRO A 60 53.64 -20.19 13.22
CA PRO A 60 52.73 -20.56 14.32
C PRO A 60 52.74 -19.75 15.65
N GLN A 61 51.87 -20.20 16.58
CA GLN A 61 52.03 -20.27 18.06
C GLN A 61 51.97 -19.00 18.93
N THR A 62 50.89 -18.88 19.72
CA THR A 62 50.88 -18.63 21.20
C THR A 62 49.45 -18.77 21.77
N GLY A 63 49.30 -18.98 23.08
CA GLY A 63 48.03 -19.03 23.85
C GLY A 63 48.36 -18.87 25.35
N PRO A 64 47.58 -19.39 26.33
CA PRO A 64 46.16 -19.81 26.33
C PRO A 64 45.36 -19.27 27.57
N GLN A 65 44.02 -19.37 27.64
CA GLN A 65 43.27 -19.26 28.92
C GLN A 65 41.78 -19.70 28.86
N GLY A 66 41.27 -20.29 29.96
CA GLY A 66 39.86 -20.16 30.40
C GLY A 66 38.82 -21.23 30.01
N PHE A 67 38.54 -22.18 30.93
CA PHE A 67 37.32 -23.02 31.02
C PHE A 67 36.38 -22.47 32.13
N PRO A 68 35.15 -22.99 32.42
CA PRO A 68 34.46 -24.17 31.86
C PRO A 68 32.98 -23.92 31.43
N GLN A 69 32.31 -24.99 30.94
CA GLN A 69 30.85 -25.11 30.84
C GLN A 69 30.38 -26.38 31.59
N GLN A 70 29.25 -26.34 32.29
CA GLN A 70 28.66 -27.49 33.00
C GLN A 70 27.64 -28.27 32.12
N GLY A 71 27.26 -29.48 32.52
CA GLY A 71 26.20 -30.23 31.83
C GLY A 71 25.62 -31.42 32.61
N TYR A 72 24.51 -31.96 32.08
CA TYR A 72 23.87 -33.27 32.33
C TYR A 72 23.43 -33.64 33.78
N PRO A 73 22.23 -34.25 33.93
CA PRO A 73 22.05 -35.68 33.64
C PRO A 73 20.76 -36.06 32.88
N GLN A 74 20.53 -37.37 32.74
CA GLN A 74 19.54 -38.04 31.89
C GLN A 74 18.69 -39.04 32.70
N THR A 75 17.38 -39.13 32.44
CA THR A 75 16.51 -40.25 32.87
C THR A 75 15.41 -40.55 31.85
N GLY A 76 15.04 -41.83 31.69
CA GLY A 76 13.88 -42.32 30.92
C GLY A 76 12.72 -42.76 31.83
N PRO A 77 11.71 -43.55 31.38
CA PRO A 77 11.80 -44.55 30.30
C PRO A 77 10.61 -44.64 29.29
N GLN A 78 10.73 -45.64 28.41
CA GLN A 78 9.95 -46.06 27.23
C GLN A 78 8.41 -45.99 27.23
N GLY A 79 7.81 -45.79 26.04
CA GLY A 79 6.41 -46.14 25.72
C GLY A 79 6.01 -45.95 24.25
N PHE A 80 5.77 -47.06 23.52
CA PHE A 80 5.10 -47.23 22.20
C PHE A 80 5.46 -46.34 20.98
N PRO A 81 5.68 -46.93 19.78
CA PRO A 81 5.82 -46.18 18.53
C PRO A 81 4.44 -45.90 17.89
N GLN A 82 4.09 -44.62 17.70
CA GLN A 82 2.97 -44.22 16.84
C GLN A 82 3.47 -43.82 15.45
N GLN A 83 2.77 -44.25 14.41
CA GLN A 83 3.18 -44.08 13.01
C GLN A 83 2.92 -42.63 12.55
N GLY A 84 3.99 -41.88 12.27
CA GLY A 84 3.91 -40.43 12.06
C GLY A 84 3.38 -40.02 10.69
N PHE A 85 2.27 -39.28 10.68
CA PHE A 85 1.97 -38.31 9.63
C PHE A 85 2.55 -36.94 10.04
N PRO A 86 3.26 -36.21 9.16
CA PRO A 86 3.72 -34.87 9.48
C PRO A 86 2.55 -33.89 9.51
N GLN A 87 2.16 -33.42 10.70
CA GLN A 87 1.38 -32.18 10.78
C GLN A 87 2.22 -31.03 10.23
N GLN A 88 1.82 -30.50 9.07
CA GLN A 88 2.18 -29.14 8.67
C GLN A 88 1.53 -28.18 9.68
N PRO A 89 2.30 -27.40 10.46
CA PRO A 89 1.71 -26.32 11.23
C PRO A 89 1.20 -25.27 10.23
N TYR A 90 -0.09 -24.92 10.32
CA TYR A 90 -0.62 -23.74 9.62
C TYR A 90 -0.03 -22.48 10.26
N GLY A 91 1.21 -22.18 9.89
CA GLY A 91 1.93 -21.00 10.33
C GLY A 91 1.29 -19.76 9.75
N TYR A 92 0.51 -19.05 10.58
CA TYR A 92 0.20 -17.64 10.36
C TYR A 92 1.52 -16.92 10.05
N ALA A 93 1.66 -16.38 8.85
CA ALA A 93 2.80 -15.51 8.54
C ALA A 93 2.64 -14.22 9.35
N PRO A 94 3.56 -13.88 10.27
CA PRO A 94 3.46 -12.64 11.01
C PRO A 94 3.73 -11.47 10.06
N MET A 95 2.65 -10.81 9.63
CA MET A 95 2.66 -9.48 8.99
C MET A 95 3.17 -8.45 10.00
N GLY A 96 4.49 -8.46 10.22
CA GLY A 96 5.13 -7.83 11.37
C GLY A 96 6.50 -8.42 11.66
N GLY A 97 7.37 -8.53 10.65
CA GLY A 97 8.79 -8.71 10.91
C GLY A 97 9.33 -7.50 11.68
N GLU A 98 10.13 -7.72 12.72
CA GLU A 98 10.81 -6.63 13.44
C GLU A 98 11.54 -5.72 12.42
N PRO A 99 11.33 -4.40 12.44
CA PRO A 99 12.07 -3.50 11.56
C PRO A 99 13.57 -3.70 11.80
N PRO A 100 14.38 -3.89 10.74
CA PRO A 100 15.79 -4.24 10.92
C PRO A 100 16.49 -3.19 11.76
N LYS A 101 17.26 -3.63 12.76
CA LYS A 101 17.87 -2.79 13.81
C LYS A 101 18.94 -1.85 13.23
N LYS A 102 18.48 -0.77 12.59
CA LYS A 102 19.27 0.21 11.85
C LYS A 102 20.09 1.10 12.79
N LYS A 103 21.24 1.55 12.29
CA LYS A 103 22.13 2.47 12.99
C LYS A 103 21.50 3.86 13.02
N ARG A 104 21.88 4.68 14.03
CA ARG A 104 21.22 5.97 14.38
C ARG A 104 21.17 7.04 13.27
N THR A 105 21.80 6.82 12.11
CA THR A 105 21.63 7.64 10.90
C THR A 105 20.22 7.56 10.31
N GLY A 106 19.53 6.43 10.47
CA GLY A 106 18.19 6.26 9.93
C GLY A 106 17.12 7.14 10.59
N LEU A 107 17.36 7.67 11.80
CA LEU A 107 16.33 8.28 12.63
C LEU A 107 15.67 9.51 11.99
N VAL A 108 16.41 10.38 11.30
CA VAL A 108 15.82 11.57 10.64
C VAL A 108 15.10 11.21 9.35
N VAL A 109 15.58 10.21 8.59
CA VAL A 109 14.81 9.68 7.44
C VAL A 109 13.53 9.02 7.94
N THR A 110 13.61 8.19 8.97
CA THR A 110 12.44 7.62 9.64
C THR A 110 11.54 8.70 10.25
N ALA A 111 12.06 9.83 10.73
CA ALA A 111 11.25 10.95 11.22
C ALA A 111 10.53 11.68 10.08
N VAL A 112 11.20 11.96 8.95
CA VAL A 112 10.54 12.54 7.76
C VAL A 112 9.49 11.59 7.19
N VAL A 113 9.81 10.29 7.06
CA VAL A 113 8.85 9.26 6.63
C VAL A 113 7.70 9.13 7.63
N ALA A 114 7.95 9.14 8.95
CA ALA A 114 6.92 9.08 9.97
C ALA A 114 6.06 10.36 10.00
N VAL A 115 6.64 11.53 9.77
CA VAL A 115 5.91 12.79 9.60
C VAL A 115 5.00 12.71 8.38
N LEU A 116 5.48 12.20 7.23
CA LEU A 116 4.65 11.97 6.04
C LEU A 116 3.55 10.91 6.27
N LEU A 117 3.79 9.90 7.12
CA LEU A 117 2.78 8.91 7.52
C LEU A 117 1.76 9.46 8.54
N LEU A 118 2.17 10.37 9.44
CA LEU A 118 1.31 11.10 10.36
C LEU A 118 0.48 12.18 9.64
N ILE A 119 1.03 12.76 8.57
CA ILE A 119 0.37 13.59 7.55
C ILE A 119 -0.73 12.80 6.86
N GLY A 120 -0.46 11.55 6.44
CA GLY A 120 -1.49 10.58 6.04
C GLY A 120 -2.43 10.12 7.17
N GLY A 121 -2.24 10.62 8.39
CA GLY A 121 -3.04 10.36 9.59
C GLY A 121 -3.75 11.60 10.14
N GLY A 122 -3.80 12.72 9.40
CA GLY A 122 -4.37 13.97 9.89
C GLY A 122 -4.89 14.93 8.81
N VAL A 123 -6.17 15.29 8.93
CA VAL A 123 -6.74 16.60 8.54
C VAL A 123 -7.13 16.83 7.06
N THR A 124 -8.05 17.78 6.91
CA THR A 124 -9.02 18.06 5.83
C THR A 124 -9.38 19.57 6.01
N PHE A 125 -10.00 20.40 5.16
CA PHE A 125 -10.31 20.44 3.71
C PHE A 125 -10.69 21.88 3.24
N PHE A 126 -10.69 22.93 4.10
CA PHE A 126 -11.37 24.23 3.86
C PHE A 126 -10.90 25.07 2.65
N ALA A 127 -9.72 24.78 2.07
CA ALA A 127 -9.30 25.34 0.79
C ALA A 127 -10.00 24.69 -0.41
N ILE A 128 -10.27 23.38 -0.34
CA ILE A 128 -10.62 22.53 -1.48
C ILE A 128 -12.08 22.70 -1.91
N GLN A 129 -13.00 23.16 -1.05
CA GLN A 129 -14.39 23.44 -1.47
C GLN A 129 -14.56 24.80 -2.18
N LYS A 130 -13.52 25.65 -2.21
CA LYS A 130 -13.45 26.85 -3.05
C LYS A 130 -12.41 26.73 -4.17
N ALA A 131 -11.57 25.70 -4.14
CA ALA A 131 -10.76 25.33 -5.27
C ALA A 131 -11.63 24.62 -6.32
N ASP A 132 -11.69 25.20 -7.52
CA ASP A 132 -11.84 24.38 -8.73
C ASP A 132 -10.76 23.27 -8.71
N PRO A 133 -10.97 22.09 -9.35
CA PRO A 133 -9.93 21.07 -9.43
C PRO A 133 -8.59 21.53 -10.05
N GLY A 134 -8.58 22.67 -10.74
CA GLY A 134 -7.36 23.34 -11.25
C GLY A 134 -6.84 24.52 -10.41
N ALA A 135 -7.43 24.84 -9.25
CA ALA A 135 -7.14 26.07 -8.52
C ALA A 135 -6.10 25.92 -7.40
N ASN A 136 -4.86 26.30 -7.72
CA ASN A 136 -3.87 26.87 -6.79
C ASN A 136 -3.19 25.92 -5.78
N ALA A 137 -2.86 24.70 -6.20
CA ALA A 137 -1.89 23.84 -5.51
C ALA A 137 -0.65 23.54 -6.39
N GLY A 138 -0.90 23.13 -7.63
CA GLY A 138 0.14 22.76 -8.59
C GLY A 138 0.94 23.96 -9.12
N GLN A 139 2.26 23.84 -9.07
CA GLN A 139 3.23 24.89 -9.41
C GLN A 139 3.79 24.73 -10.84
N ASP A 140 4.39 25.79 -11.37
CA ASP A 140 4.97 25.78 -12.72
C ASP A 140 6.33 25.06 -12.82
N SER A 141 6.97 24.75 -11.69
CA SER A 141 8.24 24.00 -11.64
C SER A 141 8.34 23.11 -10.39
N PRO A 142 9.13 22.01 -10.44
CA PRO A 142 9.32 21.12 -9.29
C PRO A 142 10.02 21.81 -8.11
N ALA A 143 10.91 22.76 -8.37
CA ALA A 143 11.59 23.53 -7.33
C ALA A 143 10.60 24.39 -6.54
N VAL A 144 9.67 25.07 -7.22
CA VAL A 144 8.61 25.84 -6.56
C VAL A 144 7.62 24.92 -5.85
N ALA A 145 7.31 23.75 -6.41
CA ALA A 145 6.46 22.74 -5.75
C ALA A 145 7.04 22.25 -4.41
N ALA A 146 8.32 21.83 -4.39
CA ALA A 146 8.98 21.42 -3.16
C ALA A 146 9.22 22.58 -2.18
N LYS A 147 9.51 23.79 -2.67
CA LYS A 147 9.66 24.98 -1.82
C LYS A 147 8.34 25.34 -1.13
N ASN A 148 7.23 25.36 -1.87
CA ASN A 148 5.90 25.67 -1.33
C ASN A 148 5.48 24.70 -0.20
N LEU A 149 5.76 23.40 -0.36
CA LEU A 149 5.51 22.40 0.70
C LEU A 149 6.16 22.79 2.03
N VAL A 150 7.43 23.20 2.01
CA VAL A 150 8.20 23.46 3.23
C VAL A 150 7.96 24.88 3.77
N GLU A 151 7.53 25.81 2.93
CA GLU A 151 7.00 27.12 3.37
C GLU A 151 5.62 26.98 4.03
N GLN A 152 4.74 26.08 3.56
CA GLN A 152 3.49 25.73 4.24
C GLN A 152 3.70 24.94 5.54
N LEU A 153 4.71 24.06 5.60
CA LEU A 153 5.22 23.51 6.88
C LEU A 153 5.70 24.61 7.85
N GLY A 154 5.94 25.83 7.35
CA GLY A 154 6.37 26.97 8.15
C GLY A 154 5.25 27.83 8.72
N SER A 155 4.06 27.80 8.13
CA SER A 155 2.91 28.63 8.53
C SER A 155 1.99 27.94 9.56
N GLY A 156 2.25 26.67 9.89
CA GLY A 156 1.34 25.83 10.68
C GLY A 156 0.06 25.41 9.93
N ASP A 157 -0.11 25.81 8.67
CA ASP A 157 -1.29 25.47 7.86
C ASP A 157 -1.17 24.07 7.28
N VAL A 158 -1.40 23.06 8.12
CA VAL A 158 -1.34 21.66 7.69
C VAL A 158 -2.41 21.33 6.65
N VAL A 159 -3.55 22.03 6.64
CA VAL A 159 -4.55 21.89 5.56
C VAL A 159 -3.94 22.30 4.22
N GLY A 160 -3.18 23.40 4.18
CA GLY A 160 -2.42 23.86 3.03
C GLY A 160 -1.33 22.88 2.57
N ILE A 161 -0.62 22.24 3.51
CA ILE A 161 0.37 21.18 3.23
C ILE A 161 -0.32 19.98 2.57
N MET A 162 -1.40 19.47 3.17
CA MET A 162 -2.16 18.34 2.60
C MET A 162 -2.69 18.66 1.21
N ALA A 163 -3.17 19.89 1.00
CA ALA A 163 -3.72 20.34 -0.27
C ALA A 163 -2.66 20.64 -1.35
N SER A 164 -1.37 20.81 -1.00
CA SER A 164 -0.30 21.01 -1.99
C SER A 164 0.36 19.72 -2.46
N LEU A 165 0.18 18.59 -1.75
CA LEU A 165 0.56 17.26 -2.24
C LEU A 165 -0.10 16.93 -3.59
N ALA A 166 0.46 15.93 -4.27
CA ALA A 166 -0.14 15.39 -5.49
C ALA A 166 -1.63 15.05 -5.28
N PRO A 167 -2.54 15.35 -6.24
CA PRO A 167 -3.98 15.34 -5.98
C PRO A 167 -4.53 14.03 -5.40
N ALA A 168 -3.98 12.88 -5.78
CA ALA A 168 -4.35 11.59 -5.21
C ALA A 168 -3.91 11.42 -3.75
N GLU A 169 -2.67 11.80 -3.40
CA GLU A 169 -2.16 11.76 -2.01
C GLU A 169 -2.98 12.69 -1.09
N ALA A 170 -3.31 13.88 -1.59
CA ALA A 170 -4.17 14.84 -0.92
C ALA A 170 -5.58 14.28 -0.68
N ALA A 171 -6.19 13.68 -1.71
CA ALA A 171 -7.51 13.06 -1.62
C ALA A 171 -7.53 11.84 -0.69
N LEU A 172 -6.55 10.95 -0.79
CA LEU A 172 -6.41 9.76 0.06
C LEU A 172 -6.42 10.11 1.55
N SER A 173 -5.56 11.05 1.93
CA SER A 173 -5.38 11.49 3.31
C SER A 173 -6.65 12.14 3.84
N LYS A 174 -7.26 13.03 3.03
CA LYS A 174 -8.52 13.73 3.33
C LYS A 174 -9.70 12.76 3.50
N ASP A 175 -9.85 11.80 2.59
CA ASP A 175 -10.94 10.82 2.57
C ASP A 175 -10.85 9.85 3.77
N TYR A 176 -9.63 9.39 4.09
CA TYR A 176 -9.36 8.59 5.28
C TYR A 176 -9.67 9.38 6.55
N MET A 177 -9.34 10.68 6.60
CA MET A 177 -9.50 11.50 7.81
C MET A 177 -10.93 11.94 8.11
N ASP A 178 -11.71 12.28 7.09
CA ASP A 178 -13.15 12.48 7.24
C ASP A 178 -13.84 11.18 7.70
N SER A 179 -13.47 10.04 7.11
CA SER A 179 -14.00 8.73 7.49
C SER A 179 -13.62 8.31 8.92
N MET A 180 -12.33 8.40 9.28
CA MET A 180 -11.83 8.03 10.60
C MET A 180 -12.42 8.93 11.69
N THR A 181 -12.51 10.24 11.44
CA THR A 181 -13.10 11.17 12.41
C THR A 181 -14.60 10.94 12.61
N LYS A 182 -15.33 10.53 11.57
CA LYS A 182 -16.74 10.08 11.68
C LYS A 182 -16.88 8.83 12.55
N GLU A 183 -16.04 7.82 12.36
CA GLU A 183 -16.05 6.62 13.21
C GLU A 183 -15.63 6.93 14.66
N MET A 184 -14.59 7.72 14.87
CA MET A 184 -14.12 8.12 16.21
C MET A 184 -15.15 8.98 16.97
N LYS A 185 -15.95 9.79 16.27
CA LYS A 185 -17.13 10.45 16.86
C LYS A 185 -18.25 9.48 17.17
N ARG A 186 -18.57 8.57 16.24
CA ARG A 186 -19.61 7.54 16.44
C ARG A 186 -19.31 6.65 17.64
N LEU A 187 -18.03 6.40 17.92
CA LEU A 187 -17.53 5.64 19.06
C LEU A 187 -17.34 6.47 20.35
N GLU A 188 -17.69 7.76 20.34
CA GLU A 188 -17.51 8.67 21.48
C GLU A 188 -16.05 8.76 21.98
N ILE A 189 -15.08 8.62 21.07
CA ILE A 189 -13.65 8.83 21.33
C ILE A 189 -13.30 10.30 21.13
N LEU A 190 -13.86 10.93 20.08
CA LEU A 190 -13.75 12.37 19.81
C LEU A 190 -15.07 13.09 20.11
N LYS A 191 -14.98 14.34 20.56
CA LYS A 191 -16.16 15.19 20.82
C LYS A 191 -16.97 15.47 19.54
N PRO A 192 -18.30 15.71 19.61
CA PRO A 192 -19.13 15.96 18.42
C PRO A 192 -18.64 17.12 17.54
N GLU A 193 -18.04 18.14 18.15
CA GLU A 193 -17.45 19.32 17.50
C GLU A 193 -16.02 19.10 16.95
N ALA A 194 -15.39 17.94 17.20
CA ALA A 194 -14.05 17.62 16.72
C ALA A 194 -13.97 17.75 15.20
N ASP A 195 -13.19 18.68 14.68
CA ASP A 195 -13.26 19.04 13.28
C ASP A 195 -12.14 18.32 12.49
N PRO A 196 -12.44 17.40 11.54
CA PRO A 196 -11.41 16.90 10.62
C PRO A 196 -10.80 18.06 9.79
N ASN A 197 -11.51 19.18 9.73
CA ASN A 197 -11.08 20.57 9.56
C ASN A 197 -9.68 21.01 10.05
N LYS A 198 -9.20 20.46 11.17
CA LYS A 198 -8.23 21.15 12.04
C LYS A 198 -7.25 20.19 12.74
N LEU A 199 -5.95 20.49 12.67
CA LEU A 199 -4.94 19.74 13.42
C LEU A 199 -4.82 20.23 14.86
N SER A 200 -5.80 19.85 15.68
CA SER A 200 -5.76 20.18 17.10
C SER A 200 -4.70 19.33 17.80
N GLY A 201 -3.60 19.96 18.21
CA GLY A 201 -2.56 19.32 19.02
C GLY A 201 -1.29 18.89 18.30
N VAL A 202 -1.08 19.28 17.04
CA VAL A 202 0.24 19.29 16.42
C VAL A 202 0.42 20.59 15.62
N GLU A 203 1.55 21.26 15.83
CA GLU A 203 1.94 22.50 15.16
C GLU A 203 3.30 22.30 14.47
N PHE A 204 3.43 22.80 13.25
CA PHE A 204 4.67 22.78 12.47
C PHE A 204 5.18 24.22 12.26
N LYS A 205 6.48 24.40 12.46
CA LYS A 205 7.21 25.63 12.17
C LYS A 205 8.46 25.29 11.37
N SER A 206 8.80 26.11 10.38
CA SER A 206 9.95 25.92 9.49
C SER A 206 10.73 27.23 9.37
N GLU A 207 12.06 27.14 9.38
CA GLU A 207 12.94 28.31 9.45
C GLU A 207 14.16 28.16 8.54
N ASN A 208 14.50 29.21 7.78
CA ASN A 208 15.71 29.29 6.95
C ASN A 208 15.87 28.15 5.92
N ILE A 209 14.74 27.65 5.40
CA ILE A 209 14.67 26.59 4.40
C ILE A 209 15.40 27.01 3.10
N LYS A 210 16.30 26.16 2.59
CA LYS A 210 16.91 26.33 1.25
C LYS A 210 17.07 25.02 0.50
N PHE A 211 16.80 25.09 -0.79
CA PHE A 211 17.09 24.04 -1.77
C PHE A 211 18.30 24.42 -2.62
N ASP A 212 19.05 23.41 -3.04
CA ASP A 212 20.16 23.51 -3.99
C ASP A 212 19.64 23.15 -5.39
N GLU A 213 19.08 24.14 -6.09
CA GLU A 213 18.48 23.97 -7.41
C GLU A 213 19.49 23.44 -8.44
N ALA A 214 20.78 23.76 -8.29
CA ALA A 214 21.85 23.26 -9.15
C ALA A 214 22.17 21.76 -8.93
N LYS A 215 21.65 21.15 -7.85
CA LYS A 215 21.68 19.70 -7.60
C LYS A 215 20.32 19.01 -7.80
N ALA A 216 19.27 19.73 -8.21
CA ALA A 216 17.96 19.13 -8.48
C ALA A 216 18.08 18.03 -9.56
N GLU A 217 17.57 16.85 -9.26
CA GLU A 217 17.81 15.64 -10.05
C GLU A 217 16.54 15.27 -10.83
N LYS A 218 16.48 15.67 -12.10
CA LYS A 218 15.42 15.23 -13.02
C LYS A 218 15.62 13.75 -13.33
N ILE A 219 14.66 12.91 -12.94
CA ILE A 219 14.69 11.46 -13.14
C ILE A 219 14.11 11.09 -14.51
N ASN A 220 12.92 11.62 -14.80
CA ASN A 220 12.18 11.45 -16.04
C ASN A 220 11.35 12.72 -16.30
N ASP A 221 10.41 12.71 -17.26
CA ASP A 221 9.61 13.91 -17.59
C ASP A 221 8.53 14.25 -16.56
N HIS A 222 8.19 13.34 -15.64
CA HIS A 222 7.19 13.54 -14.59
C HIS A 222 7.72 13.49 -13.16
N LEU A 223 9.02 13.25 -12.92
CA LEU A 223 9.63 13.16 -11.59
C LEU A 223 10.95 13.95 -11.50
N THR A 224 11.04 14.81 -10.49
CA THR A 224 12.28 15.52 -10.12
C THR A 224 12.50 15.43 -8.61
N ILE A 225 13.73 15.12 -8.19
CA ILE A 225 14.14 15.09 -6.78
C ILE A 225 14.85 16.40 -6.44
N ASN A 226 14.13 17.30 -5.79
CA ASN A 226 14.65 18.59 -5.32
C ASN A 226 15.54 18.36 -4.09
N LYS A 227 16.67 19.05 -3.99
CA LYS A 227 17.70 18.78 -2.98
C LYS A 227 17.68 19.83 -1.87
N LEU A 228 17.04 19.51 -0.76
CA LEU A 228 16.99 20.36 0.45
C LEU A 228 18.35 20.32 1.17
N VAL A 229 18.94 21.49 1.46
CA VAL A 229 20.32 21.62 1.99
C VAL A 229 20.41 22.38 3.31
N GLU A 230 19.52 23.33 3.55
CA GLU A 230 19.48 24.08 4.81
C GLU A 230 18.06 24.19 5.34
N GLY A 231 17.93 24.33 6.66
CA GLY A 231 16.68 24.63 7.33
C GLY A 231 16.59 24.08 8.75
N LYS A 232 15.55 24.48 9.46
CA LYS A 232 15.06 23.82 10.68
C LYS A 232 13.58 23.56 10.53
N ILE A 233 13.12 22.41 11.02
CA ILE A 233 11.69 22.08 11.15
C ILE A 233 11.44 21.75 12.61
N THR A 234 10.57 22.52 13.27
CA THR A 234 10.13 22.30 14.64
C THR A 234 8.71 21.73 14.61
N ILE A 235 8.51 20.61 15.31
CA ILE A 235 7.21 19.96 15.46
C ILE A 235 6.83 20.02 16.94
N THR A 236 5.69 20.64 17.25
CA THR A 236 5.19 20.81 18.60
C THR A 236 3.90 20.03 18.77
N SER A 237 3.97 18.93 19.51
CA SER A 237 2.83 18.04 19.79
C SER A 237 2.28 18.31 21.19
N ASP A 238 1.00 18.64 21.27
CA ASP A 238 0.29 19.09 22.46
C ASP A 238 -1.07 18.38 22.54
N ALA A 239 -1.04 17.20 23.16
CA ALA A 239 -2.20 16.30 23.18
C ALA A 239 -3.41 16.86 23.95
N SER A 240 -3.21 17.86 24.82
CA SER A 240 -4.29 18.57 25.54
C SER A 240 -5.29 19.27 24.61
N LYS A 241 -4.85 19.61 23.39
CA LYS A 241 -5.70 20.24 22.36
C LYS A 241 -6.52 19.23 21.56
N ILE A 242 -6.18 17.93 21.58
CA ILE A 242 -6.93 16.91 20.85
C ILE A 242 -8.35 16.83 21.46
N PRO A 243 -9.42 16.97 20.67
CA PRO A 243 -10.80 16.99 21.17
C PRO A 243 -11.30 15.57 21.51
N LEU A 244 -10.63 14.92 22.46
CA LEU A 244 -11.06 13.66 23.08
C LEU A 244 -12.31 13.90 23.95
N THR A 245 -13.17 12.91 24.09
CA THR A 245 -14.31 13.00 25.02
C THR A 245 -13.84 12.99 26.48
N ASP A 246 -14.60 13.66 27.35
CA ASP A 246 -14.22 13.81 28.76
C ASP A 246 -14.10 12.46 29.47
N LYS A 247 -14.96 11.48 29.12
CA LYS A 247 -14.87 10.09 29.60
C LYS A 247 -13.55 9.39 29.27
N LEU A 248 -12.89 9.77 28.17
CA LEU A 248 -11.61 9.22 27.73
C LEU A 248 -10.42 9.96 28.35
N VAL A 249 -10.53 11.28 28.57
CA VAL A 249 -9.56 12.05 29.37
C VAL A 249 -9.54 11.53 30.81
N ASP A 250 -10.71 11.38 31.43
CA ASP A 250 -10.90 10.75 32.76
C ASP A 250 -10.51 9.27 32.79
N ALA A 251 -10.35 8.61 31.63
CA ALA A 251 -9.87 7.24 31.54
C ALA A 251 -8.35 7.12 31.49
N ILE A 252 -7.71 8.06 30.79
CA ILE A 252 -6.27 8.10 30.55
C ILE A 252 -5.52 8.75 31.72
N GLY A 253 -6.12 9.74 32.39
CA GLY A 253 -5.51 10.46 33.50
C GLY A 253 -4.18 11.12 33.12
N ASP A 254 -3.24 11.14 34.07
CA ASP A 254 -1.90 11.72 33.89
C ASP A 254 -0.88 10.75 33.23
N ASP A 255 -1.24 9.47 33.04
CA ASP A 255 -0.30 8.41 32.60
C ASP A 255 0.11 8.55 31.12
N LEU A 256 -0.80 8.99 30.24
CA LEU A 256 -0.34 9.77 29.09
C LEU A 256 -0.17 11.20 29.58
N ASN A 257 1.01 11.75 29.33
CA ASN A 257 1.41 13.10 29.73
C ASN A 257 0.74 14.16 28.82
N LEU A 258 -0.61 14.12 28.73
CA LEU A 258 -1.47 14.85 27.79
C LEU A 258 -1.34 16.37 27.97
N THR A 259 -1.11 16.80 29.22
CA THR A 259 -0.91 18.19 29.63
C THR A 259 0.44 18.77 29.20
N SER A 260 1.37 17.94 28.71
CA SER A 260 2.70 18.40 28.25
C SER A 260 2.75 18.62 26.73
N SER A 261 2.92 19.87 26.32
CA SER A 261 3.38 20.21 24.98
C SER A 261 4.86 19.81 24.83
N LYS A 262 5.15 19.00 23.81
CA LYS A 262 6.49 18.49 23.49
C LYS A 262 6.93 19.02 22.14
N SER A 263 8.06 19.72 22.10
CA SER A 263 8.60 20.29 20.87
C SER A 263 9.94 19.63 20.51
N GLU A 264 10.03 19.08 19.30
CA GLU A 264 11.25 18.51 18.73
C GLU A 264 11.67 19.33 17.51
N THR A 265 12.98 19.63 17.37
CA THR A 265 13.50 20.45 16.28
C THR A 265 14.55 19.69 15.47
N PHE A 266 14.21 19.44 14.21
CA PHE A 266 15.06 18.79 13.23
C PHE A 266 15.89 19.85 12.49
N ASP A 267 17.19 19.91 12.78
CA ASP A 267 18.14 20.77 12.07
C ASP A 267 18.60 20.08 10.78
N ILE A 268 18.02 20.51 9.66
CA ILE A 268 18.30 19.96 8.33
C ILE A 268 19.75 20.23 7.93
N THR A 269 20.25 21.43 8.22
CA THR A 269 21.62 21.84 7.91
C THR A 269 22.64 20.93 8.61
N ALA A 270 22.43 20.62 9.89
CA ALA A 270 23.28 19.70 10.65
C ALA A 270 23.18 18.26 10.15
N GLU A 271 21.98 17.77 9.78
CA GLU A 271 21.83 16.42 9.24
C GLU A 271 22.47 16.28 7.84
N VAL A 272 22.30 17.27 6.96
CA VAL A 272 22.93 17.32 5.63
C VAL A 272 24.45 17.31 5.74
N GLN A 273 25.03 18.06 6.68
CA GLN A 273 26.47 18.00 7.00
C GLN A 273 26.89 16.60 7.50
N LYS A 274 26.11 16.00 8.41
CA LYS A 274 26.36 14.68 9.02
C LYS A 274 26.26 13.52 8.03
N ARG A 275 25.35 13.57 7.05
CA ARG A 275 25.18 12.55 5.99
C ARG A 275 25.94 12.86 4.70
N GLY A 276 26.56 14.04 4.60
CA GLY A 276 27.32 14.50 3.42
C GLY A 276 26.51 14.67 2.13
N THR A 277 25.18 14.63 2.21
CA THR A 277 24.27 14.61 1.04
C THR A 277 22.97 15.39 1.32
N PRO A 278 22.45 16.19 0.37
CA PRO A 278 21.16 16.89 0.51
C PRO A 278 19.98 15.92 0.66
N ILE A 279 18.93 16.33 1.39
CA ILE A 279 17.70 15.54 1.52
C ILE A 279 16.88 15.68 0.23
N GLY A 280 16.55 14.57 -0.42
CA GLY A 280 15.69 14.57 -1.61
C GLY A 280 14.21 14.70 -1.28
N ILE A 281 13.57 15.77 -1.76
CA ILE A 281 12.11 15.96 -1.76
C ILE A 281 11.60 15.79 -3.19
N ALA A 282 10.78 14.77 -3.42
CA ALA A 282 10.23 14.50 -4.73
C ALA A 282 9.11 15.48 -5.10
N SER A 283 9.11 15.91 -6.35
CA SER A 283 7.95 16.53 -6.98
C SER A 283 7.60 15.79 -8.26
N ILE A 284 6.31 15.56 -8.47
CA ILE A 284 5.77 14.89 -9.66
C ILE A 284 4.90 15.83 -10.51
N LYS A 285 4.87 15.61 -11.82
CA LYS A 285 4.03 16.34 -12.76
C LYS A 285 2.68 15.62 -12.91
N VAL A 286 1.59 16.33 -12.67
CA VAL A 286 0.22 15.85 -12.87
C VAL A 286 -0.46 16.84 -13.82
N GLY A 287 -0.87 16.36 -15.00
CA GLY A 287 -1.22 17.24 -16.12
C GLY A 287 -0.05 18.15 -16.49
N ASP A 288 -0.25 19.47 -16.42
CA ASP A 288 0.79 20.48 -16.70
C ASP A 288 1.39 21.15 -15.47
N LYS A 289 1.07 20.68 -14.25
CA LYS A 289 1.56 21.27 -13.00
C LYS A 289 2.40 20.30 -12.18
N TRP A 290 3.32 20.85 -11.41
CA TRP A 290 4.19 20.11 -10.48
C TRP A 290 3.65 20.19 -9.05
N TYR A 291 3.66 19.05 -8.37
CA TYR A 291 3.22 18.89 -6.99
C TYR A 291 4.31 18.17 -6.18
N PRO A 292 4.60 18.56 -4.92
CA PRO A 292 5.31 17.67 -4.00
C PRO A 292 4.59 16.31 -3.88
N SER A 293 5.35 15.24 -3.69
CA SER A 293 4.81 13.90 -3.41
C SER A 293 5.46 13.30 -2.16
N ALA A 294 4.63 12.90 -1.21
CA ALA A 294 5.01 12.13 -0.04
C ALA A 294 5.50 10.73 -0.45
N PHE A 295 4.78 10.02 -1.31
CA PHE A 295 5.10 8.64 -1.66
C PHE A 295 6.41 8.53 -2.45
N TYR A 296 6.64 9.40 -3.44
CA TYR A 296 7.91 9.44 -4.16
C TYR A 296 9.06 9.97 -3.27
N THR A 297 8.80 10.82 -2.27
CA THR A 297 9.82 11.25 -1.30
C THR A 297 10.26 10.10 -0.40
N ILE A 298 9.30 9.30 0.11
CA ILE A 298 9.57 8.09 0.91
C ILE A 298 10.37 7.08 0.06
N ALA A 299 9.93 6.82 -1.16
CA ALA A 299 10.63 5.93 -2.09
C ALA A 299 12.06 6.41 -2.42
N ASN A 300 12.26 7.71 -2.68
CA ASN A 300 13.59 8.27 -2.91
C ASN A 300 14.51 8.07 -1.71
N ALA A 301 14.00 8.27 -0.49
CA ALA A 301 14.79 8.07 0.73
C ALA A 301 15.22 6.62 0.94
N VAL A 302 14.36 5.64 0.58
CA VAL A 302 14.72 4.21 0.57
C VAL A 302 15.79 3.90 -0.48
N LEU A 303 15.66 4.43 -1.71
CA LEU A 303 16.67 4.28 -2.76
C LEU A 303 18.03 4.89 -2.36
N GLU A 304 18.03 6.08 -1.75
CA GLU A 304 19.25 6.74 -1.26
C GLU A 304 19.94 5.92 -0.15
N GLU A 305 19.18 5.29 0.77
CA GLU A 305 19.75 4.45 1.83
C GLU A 305 20.34 3.14 1.27
N ASP A 306 19.61 2.46 0.38
CA ASP A 306 20.05 1.24 -0.30
C ASP A 306 21.11 1.49 -1.39
N LYS A 307 21.40 2.77 -1.71
CA LYS A 307 22.29 3.22 -2.80
C LYS A 307 21.84 2.75 -4.19
N LYS A 308 20.55 2.52 -4.35
CA LYS A 308 19.88 2.19 -5.61
C LYS A 308 19.60 3.48 -6.39
N LYS A 309 19.18 3.36 -7.65
CA LYS A 309 18.74 4.47 -8.48
C LYS A 309 17.31 4.22 -8.97
N TRP A 310 16.59 5.30 -9.23
CA TRP A 310 15.33 5.26 -9.96
C TRP A 310 15.49 4.60 -11.33
N PRO A 311 14.58 3.71 -11.75
CA PRO A 311 14.49 3.26 -13.13
C PRO A 311 14.19 4.42 -14.09
N ALA A 312 14.74 4.37 -15.31
CA ALA A 312 14.47 5.38 -16.35
C ALA A 312 13.12 5.17 -17.07
N GLN A 313 12.49 4.00 -16.88
CA GLN A 313 11.18 3.63 -17.41
C GLN A 313 10.47 2.77 -16.38
N GLY A 314 9.20 3.06 -16.11
CA GLY A 314 8.33 2.26 -15.24
C GLY A 314 7.53 1.19 -15.99
N ILE A 315 6.62 0.54 -15.26
CA ILE A 315 5.57 -0.35 -15.81
C ILE A 315 4.35 0.51 -16.17
N ALA A 316 3.88 0.45 -17.42
CA ALA A 316 2.71 1.19 -17.84
C ALA A 316 1.41 0.66 -17.15
N PRO A 317 0.51 1.54 -16.67
CA PRO A 317 -0.75 1.15 -16.05
C PRO A 317 -1.70 0.45 -17.05
N GLN A 318 -2.46 -0.53 -16.57
CA GLN A 318 -3.37 -1.37 -17.35
C GLN A 318 -4.68 -1.63 -16.57
N GLY A 319 -5.48 -0.58 -16.35
CA GLY A 319 -6.75 -0.69 -15.64
C GLY A 319 -7.84 -1.43 -16.42
N ALA A 320 -8.82 -1.94 -15.68
CA ALA A 320 -9.90 -2.78 -16.16
C ALA A 320 -11.14 -1.99 -16.62
N SER A 321 -12.14 -2.73 -17.14
CA SER A 321 -13.46 -2.24 -17.56
C SER A 321 -14.43 -1.92 -16.43
N SER A 322 -14.24 -2.51 -15.25
CA SER A 322 -15.11 -2.36 -14.08
C SER A 322 -14.33 -2.60 -12.78
N ALA A 323 -14.92 -2.23 -11.64
CA ALA A 323 -14.40 -2.51 -10.31
C ALA A 323 -14.19 -4.02 -10.09
N GLU A 324 -15.18 -4.82 -10.47
CA GLU A 324 -15.20 -6.27 -10.39
C GLU A 324 -14.12 -6.88 -11.31
N ASP A 325 -13.96 -6.38 -12.53
CA ASP A 325 -12.90 -6.82 -13.45
C ASP A 325 -11.50 -6.46 -12.92
N ALA A 326 -11.33 -5.32 -12.24
CA ALA A 326 -10.04 -4.93 -11.65
C ALA A 326 -9.63 -5.92 -10.54
N ALA A 327 -10.54 -6.20 -9.61
CA ALA A 327 -10.32 -7.19 -8.56
C ALA A 327 -10.08 -8.60 -9.14
N LYS A 328 -10.89 -9.01 -10.14
CA LYS A 328 -10.75 -10.30 -10.82
C LYS A 328 -9.42 -10.42 -11.57
N GLN A 329 -8.98 -9.39 -12.28
CA GLN A 329 -7.68 -9.42 -12.96
C GLN A 329 -6.51 -9.42 -11.98
N MET A 330 -6.63 -8.75 -10.82
CA MET A 330 -5.62 -8.79 -9.75
C MET A 330 -5.48 -10.20 -9.17
N VAL A 331 -6.60 -10.88 -8.90
CA VAL A 331 -6.58 -12.29 -8.44
C VAL A 331 -5.92 -13.21 -9.46
N ASN A 332 -6.26 -13.10 -10.75
CA ASN A 332 -5.61 -13.93 -11.78
C ASN A 332 -4.11 -13.63 -11.90
N ALA A 333 -3.70 -12.35 -11.91
CA ALA A 333 -2.29 -11.97 -11.95
C ALA A 333 -1.50 -12.51 -10.75
N ALA A 334 -2.09 -12.53 -9.55
CA ALA A 334 -1.50 -13.14 -8.37
C ALA A 334 -1.38 -14.67 -8.47
N LEU A 335 -2.39 -15.37 -8.99
CA LEU A 335 -2.35 -16.83 -9.20
C LEU A 335 -1.34 -17.25 -10.27
N ASP A 336 -1.23 -16.47 -11.35
CA ASP A 336 -0.22 -16.65 -12.42
C ASP A 336 1.19 -16.18 -12.01
N ALA A 337 1.32 -15.54 -10.84
CA ALA A 337 2.53 -14.87 -10.34
C ALA A 337 3.09 -13.77 -11.29
N ASP A 338 2.22 -13.16 -12.11
CA ASP A 338 2.55 -12.02 -12.97
C ASP A 338 2.58 -10.72 -12.14
N LEU A 339 3.69 -10.52 -11.43
CA LEU A 339 3.97 -9.30 -10.68
C LEU A 339 3.98 -8.04 -11.56
N THR A 340 4.23 -8.16 -12.87
CA THR A 340 4.18 -7.03 -13.80
C THR A 340 2.74 -6.53 -13.93
N LYS A 341 1.80 -7.47 -14.14
CA LYS A 341 0.37 -7.17 -14.22
C LYS A 341 -0.22 -6.75 -12.87
N VAL A 342 0.25 -7.32 -11.76
CA VAL A 342 -0.10 -6.83 -10.41
C VAL A 342 0.23 -5.34 -10.26
N ILE A 343 1.44 -4.91 -10.62
CA ILE A 343 1.86 -3.49 -10.53
C ILE A 343 1.09 -2.61 -11.54
N ALA A 344 0.84 -3.11 -12.75
CA ALA A 344 0.07 -2.39 -13.77
C ALA A 344 -1.42 -2.18 -13.40
N LEU A 345 -2.00 -3.05 -12.56
CA LEU A 345 -3.38 -2.96 -12.08
C LEU A 345 -3.56 -2.00 -10.88
N LEU A 346 -2.49 -1.40 -10.39
CA LEU A 346 -2.55 -0.35 -9.35
C LEU A 346 -2.89 1.01 -9.97
N PRO A 347 -3.60 1.90 -9.26
CA PRO A 347 -3.96 3.23 -9.76
C PRO A 347 -2.71 4.08 -10.04
N PRO A 348 -2.55 4.69 -11.23
CA PRO A 348 -1.32 5.41 -11.58
C PRO A 348 -1.14 6.74 -10.83
N ASP A 349 -2.21 7.33 -10.32
CA ASP A 349 -2.20 8.58 -9.55
C ASP A 349 -1.81 8.37 -8.08
N GLU A 350 -2.32 7.31 -7.44
CA GLU A 350 -1.98 6.90 -6.08
C GLU A 350 -0.68 6.08 -6.01
N ALA A 351 -0.53 5.10 -6.91
CA ALA A 351 0.49 4.06 -6.84
C ALA A 351 1.51 4.11 -7.99
N GLY A 352 1.53 5.21 -8.78
CA GLY A 352 2.51 5.43 -9.84
C GLY A 352 3.97 5.28 -9.39
N VAL A 353 4.26 5.54 -8.11
CA VAL A 353 5.60 5.29 -7.53
C VAL A 353 6.02 3.82 -7.62
N LEU A 354 5.09 2.87 -7.48
CA LEU A 354 5.35 1.43 -7.60
C LEU A 354 5.48 1.01 -9.07
N GLN A 355 4.85 1.74 -9.99
CA GLN A 355 4.99 1.58 -11.43
C GLN A 355 6.35 2.08 -11.92
N ASP A 356 6.80 3.26 -11.50
CA ASP A 356 8.15 3.80 -11.76
C ASP A 356 9.26 2.92 -11.16
N LEU A 357 9.07 2.43 -9.93
CA LEU A 357 9.98 1.45 -9.31
C LEU A 357 9.86 0.02 -9.91
N GLY A 358 8.88 -0.23 -10.78
CA GLY A 358 8.46 -1.55 -11.22
C GLY A 358 9.61 -2.50 -11.63
N PRO A 359 10.52 -2.12 -12.54
CA PRO A 359 11.63 -2.99 -12.94
C PRO A 359 12.59 -3.36 -11.80
N LEU A 360 12.75 -2.48 -10.80
CA LEU A 360 13.59 -2.71 -9.63
C LEU A 360 12.88 -3.63 -8.63
N LEU A 361 11.59 -3.44 -8.39
CA LEU A 361 10.76 -4.34 -7.58
C LEU A 361 10.72 -5.76 -8.18
N LEU A 362 10.58 -5.88 -9.49
CA LEU A 362 10.63 -7.17 -10.21
C LEU A 362 12.01 -7.84 -10.14
N ALA A 363 13.09 -7.06 -10.22
CA ALA A 363 14.45 -7.59 -10.08
C ALA A 363 14.73 -8.13 -8.66
N GLU A 364 14.21 -7.48 -7.63
CA GLU A 364 14.36 -7.88 -6.22
C GLU A 364 13.43 -9.03 -5.83
N ALA A 365 12.19 -9.04 -6.32
CA ALA A 365 11.27 -10.18 -6.16
C ALA A 365 11.73 -11.44 -6.92
N GLY A 366 12.49 -11.27 -8.01
CA GLY A 366 13.05 -12.35 -8.79
C GLY A 366 12.01 -13.21 -9.53
N LYS A 367 12.43 -14.39 -10.00
CA LYS A 367 11.55 -15.31 -10.74
C LYS A 367 10.63 -16.09 -9.81
N GLN A 368 9.42 -15.57 -9.64
CA GLN A 368 8.31 -16.31 -9.04
C GLN A 368 7.83 -17.44 -9.98
N LYS A 369 7.12 -18.42 -9.42
CA LYS A 369 6.44 -19.47 -10.16
C LYS A 369 4.93 -19.26 -10.06
N PRO A 370 4.15 -19.48 -11.14
CA PRO A 370 2.70 -19.56 -11.05
C PRO A 370 2.28 -20.59 -10.00
N THR A 371 1.18 -20.32 -9.30
CA THR A 371 0.62 -21.22 -8.27
C THR A 371 0.13 -22.56 -8.84
N GLY A 372 -0.09 -22.63 -10.16
CA GLY A 372 -0.75 -23.76 -10.82
C GLY A 372 -2.27 -23.79 -10.61
N ALA A 373 -2.81 -22.92 -9.75
CA ALA A 373 -4.22 -22.79 -9.48
C ALA A 373 -4.93 -21.90 -10.52
N LYS A 374 -6.21 -22.14 -10.73
CA LYS A 374 -7.06 -21.41 -11.69
C LYS A 374 -8.28 -20.83 -11.00
N LEU A 375 -8.68 -19.62 -11.38
CA LEU A 375 -9.91 -18.98 -10.90
C LEU A 375 -11.10 -19.43 -11.74
N ASN A 376 -11.92 -20.34 -11.21
CA ASN A 376 -13.11 -20.87 -11.89
C ASN A 376 -14.28 -19.89 -11.81
N ALA A 377 -14.46 -19.28 -10.64
CA ALA A 377 -15.48 -18.27 -10.39
C ALA A 377 -15.00 -17.23 -9.37
N LEU A 378 -15.43 -15.99 -9.57
CA LEU A 378 -15.36 -14.92 -8.59
C LEU A 378 -16.64 -14.11 -8.71
N GLU A 379 -17.48 -14.22 -7.69
CA GLU A 379 -18.72 -13.44 -7.51
C GLU A 379 -18.45 -12.47 -6.36
N THR A 380 -18.86 -11.21 -6.51
CA THR A 380 -18.55 -10.14 -5.57
C THR A 380 -19.78 -9.30 -5.25
N ASP A 381 -19.84 -8.77 -4.04
CA ASP A 381 -20.77 -7.70 -3.69
C ASP A 381 -19.99 -6.38 -3.64
N VAL A 382 -20.51 -5.36 -4.33
CA VAL A 382 -19.85 -4.06 -4.52
C VAL A 382 -20.59 -2.95 -3.77
N LYS A 383 -19.84 -2.09 -3.10
CA LYS A 383 -20.33 -0.97 -2.28
C LYS A 383 -19.53 0.29 -2.56
N ASP A 384 -20.20 1.44 -2.71
CA ASP A 384 -19.53 2.73 -2.81
C ASP A 384 -18.87 3.14 -1.48
N VAL A 385 -17.65 3.66 -1.56
CA VAL A 385 -16.83 4.13 -0.43
C VAL A 385 -16.11 5.44 -0.80
N ALA A 386 -15.40 6.04 0.15
CA ALA A 386 -14.69 7.30 -0.10
C ALA A 386 -13.63 7.11 -1.20
N GLY A 387 -13.81 7.82 -2.32
CA GLY A 387 -12.94 7.77 -3.51
C GLY A 387 -12.79 6.38 -4.14
N GLY A 388 -13.85 5.56 -4.16
CA GLY A 388 -13.81 4.27 -4.86
C GLY A 388 -15.00 3.35 -4.62
N LYS A 389 -14.89 2.11 -5.11
CA LYS A 389 -15.83 1.02 -4.88
C LYS A 389 -15.13 -0.13 -4.14
N GLN A 390 -15.64 -0.49 -2.97
CA GLN A 390 -15.24 -1.66 -2.21
C GLN A 390 -15.83 -2.91 -2.87
N VAL A 391 -14.97 -3.80 -3.35
CA VAL A 391 -15.31 -5.07 -4.00
C VAL A 391 -15.03 -6.20 -3.00
N THR A 392 -16.07 -6.81 -2.46
CA THR A 392 -15.99 -7.84 -1.42
C THR A 392 -16.28 -9.22 -1.99
N VAL A 393 -15.54 -10.25 -1.57
CA VAL A 393 -15.73 -11.61 -2.10
C VAL A 393 -17.03 -12.19 -1.55
N LYS A 394 -17.97 -12.48 -2.45
CA LYS A 394 -19.20 -13.21 -2.14
C LYS A 394 -19.00 -14.71 -2.30
N LYS A 395 -18.34 -15.11 -3.38
CA LYS A 395 -17.98 -16.49 -3.65
C LYS A 395 -16.74 -16.54 -4.53
N VAL A 396 -15.82 -17.44 -4.20
CA VAL A 396 -14.61 -17.71 -4.98
C VAL A 396 -14.47 -19.21 -5.15
N SER A 397 -14.21 -19.66 -6.37
CA SER A 397 -14.00 -21.06 -6.71
C SER A 397 -12.68 -21.19 -7.45
N ILE A 398 -11.77 -22.01 -6.92
CA ILE A 398 -10.40 -22.16 -7.40
C ILE A 398 -10.08 -23.66 -7.56
N THR A 399 -9.61 -24.05 -8.74
CA THR A 399 -9.04 -25.39 -8.97
C THR A 399 -7.52 -25.36 -8.83
N ALA A 400 -6.95 -26.19 -7.96
CA ALA A 400 -5.51 -26.42 -7.81
C ALA A 400 -5.22 -27.93 -7.82
N GLU A 401 -4.17 -28.37 -8.52
CA GLU A 401 -3.75 -29.78 -8.66
C GLU A 401 -4.82 -30.80 -9.14
N GLY A 402 -5.99 -30.31 -9.57
CA GLY A 402 -7.15 -31.11 -10.00
C GLY A 402 -8.33 -31.06 -9.01
N GLU A 403 -8.09 -30.62 -7.77
CA GLU A 403 -9.11 -30.40 -6.75
C GLU A 403 -9.69 -28.99 -6.86
N THR A 404 -11.00 -28.83 -6.64
CA THR A 404 -11.68 -27.52 -6.69
C THR A 404 -12.25 -27.18 -5.33
N VAL A 405 -11.71 -26.13 -4.72
CA VAL A 405 -12.23 -25.56 -3.47
C VAL A 405 -13.14 -24.39 -3.81
N THR A 406 -14.32 -24.33 -3.19
CA THR A 406 -15.25 -23.20 -3.33
C THR A 406 -15.55 -22.61 -1.97
N ILE A 407 -15.30 -21.31 -1.79
CA ILE A 407 -15.62 -20.56 -0.58
C ILE A 407 -16.77 -19.61 -0.90
N THR A 408 -17.83 -19.64 -0.10
CA THR A 408 -19.05 -18.82 -0.26
C THR A 408 -19.37 -18.11 1.05
N ARG A 409 -19.63 -16.80 1.00
CA ARG A 409 -20.12 -16.00 2.12
C ARG A 409 -21.64 -16.08 2.20
N GLU A 410 -22.14 -16.50 3.35
CA GLU A 410 -23.57 -16.60 3.67
C GLU A 410 -23.87 -15.73 4.89
N GLY A 411 -24.17 -14.45 4.66
CA GLY A 411 -24.32 -13.48 5.75
C GLY A 411 -23.00 -13.24 6.47
N ASP A 412 -22.97 -13.53 7.77
CA ASP A 412 -21.81 -13.47 8.66
C ASP A 412 -21.06 -14.80 8.81
N CYS A 413 -21.37 -15.80 7.97
CA CYS A 413 -20.64 -17.06 7.89
C CYS A 413 -19.92 -17.24 6.54
N TYR A 414 -18.88 -18.07 6.54
CA TYR A 414 -18.23 -18.58 5.32
C TYR A 414 -18.37 -20.11 5.27
N ALA A 415 -18.89 -20.62 4.16
CA ALA A 415 -18.86 -22.03 3.83
C ALA A 415 -17.69 -22.30 2.88
N ALA A 416 -16.98 -23.41 3.08
CA ALA A 416 -15.87 -23.89 2.26
C ALA A 416 -16.13 -25.34 1.85
N ASP A 417 -16.48 -25.53 0.58
CA ASP A 417 -16.64 -26.85 -0.04
C ASP A 417 -15.25 -27.37 -0.44
N VAL A 418 -14.77 -28.40 0.28
CA VAL A 418 -13.46 -29.00 0.09
C VAL A 418 -13.61 -30.46 -0.36
N PRO A 419 -12.99 -30.88 -1.48
CA PRO A 419 -13.03 -32.26 -1.95
C PRO A 419 -12.60 -33.26 -0.86
N GLY A 420 -13.32 -34.38 -0.77
CA GLY A 420 -13.09 -35.42 0.24
C GLY A 420 -13.47 -35.07 1.69
N GLN A 421 -13.57 -33.78 2.05
CA GLN A 421 -13.91 -33.32 3.41
C GLN A 421 -15.36 -32.80 3.53
N GLY A 422 -15.98 -32.44 2.41
CA GLY A 422 -17.35 -31.91 2.36
C GLY A 422 -17.42 -30.39 2.58
N SER A 423 -18.60 -29.90 2.93
CA SER A 423 -18.82 -28.48 3.23
C SER A 423 -18.48 -28.20 4.69
N GLN A 424 -17.46 -27.40 4.94
CA GLN A 424 -17.11 -26.88 6.25
C GLN A 424 -17.66 -25.46 6.39
N LYS A 425 -18.15 -25.08 7.57
CA LYS A 425 -18.67 -23.73 7.81
C LYS A 425 -17.96 -23.09 9.00
N LEU A 426 -17.76 -21.79 8.92
CA LEU A 426 -17.27 -20.94 10.00
C LEU A 426 -18.18 -19.72 10.12
N CYS A 427 -18.82 -19.56 11.27
CA CYS A 427 -19.70 -18.44 11.62
C CYS A 427 -19.08 -17.53 12.69
N ALA A 428 -19.63 -16.31 12.83
CA ALA A 428 -19.12 -15.28 13.72
C ALA A 428 -19.16 -15.65 15.22
N ASP A 429 -20.15 -16.43 15.63
CA ASP A 429 -20.32 -16.94 16.99
C ASP A 429 -19.28 -18.03 17.32
N GLU A 430 -18.97 -18.91 16.38
CA GLU A 430 -17.96 -19.97 16.52
C GLU A 430 -16.54 -19.40 16.77
N ILE A 431 -16.22 -18.21 16.24
CA ILE A 431 -14.94 -17.52 16.52
C ILE A 431 -14.74 -17.30 18.03
N THR A 432 -15.79 -16.97 18.78
CA THR A 432 -15.67 -16.79 20.24
C THR A 432 -15.29 -18.08 20.95
N GLN A 433 -15.78 -19.22 20.46
CA GLN A 433 -15.47 -20.54 20.99
C GLN A 433 -14.02 -20.95 20.64
N LEU A 434 -13.58 -20.70 19.41
CA LEU A 434 -12.21 -20.95 18.96
C LEU A 434 -11.18 -20.14 19.79
N LEU A 435 -11.47 -18.86 20.05
CA LEU A 435 -10.63 -18.01 20.91
C LEU A 435 -10.52 -18.58 22.33
N GLN A 436 -11.63 -19.00 22.94
CA GLN A 436 -11.62 -19.61 24.28
C GLN A 436 -10.82 -20.93 24.32
N GLN A 437 -10.88 -21.73 23.24
CA GLN A 437 -10.14 -22.98 23.11
C GLN A 437 -8.62 -22.75 22.92
N GLN A 438 -8.21 -21.79 22.09
CA GLN A 438 -6.80 -21.51 21.77
C GLN A 438 -6.04 -20.69 22.85
N GLY A 439 -6.56 -20.61 24.08
CA GLY A 439 -5.89 -19.95 25.20
C GLY A 439 -6.54 -18.64 25.68
N GLY A 440 -7.68 -18.25 25.09
CA GLY A 440 -8.47 -17.08 25.47
C GLY A 440 -8.97 -17.07 26.92
N LYS A 441 -8.72 -18.12 27.71
CA LYS A 441 -8.93 -18.17 29.18
C LYS A 441 -8.16 -17.10 29.97
N LYS A 442 -7.24 -16.36 29.33
CA LYS A 442 -6.55 -15.18 29.90
C LYS A 442 -7.14 -13.84 29.43
N ILE A 443 -8.10 -13.85 28.51
CA ILE A 443 -8.76 -12.65 27.97
C ILE A 443 -10.03 -12.40 28.82
N PRO A 444 -10.31 -11.17 29.27
CA PRO A 444 -11.58 -10.84 29.93
C PRO A 444 -12.79 -11.22 29.07
N ALA A 445 -13.87 -11.71 29.68
CA ALA A 445 -15.06 -12.12 28.94
C ALA A 445 -15.64 -10.96 28.11
N GLU A 446 -15.62 -9.76 28.70
CA GLU A 446 -16.02 -8.50 28.05
C GLU A 446 -15.25 -8.26 26.75
N ALA A 447 -13.94 -8.55 26.72
CA ALA A 447 -13.10 -8.41 25.54
C ALA A 447 -13.35 -9.51 24.50
N VAL A 448 -13.70 -10.74 24.92
CA VAL A 448 -14.08 -11.82 23.99
C VAL A 448 -15.38 -11.47 23.24
N GLU A 449 -16.36 -10.87 23.92
CA GLU A 449 -17.61 -10.40 23.28
C GLU A 449 -17.37 -9.27 22.27
N ILE A 450 -16.47 -8.33 22.57
CA ILE A 450 -16.07 -7.27 21.63
C ILE A 450 -15.39 -7.88 20.40
N ILE A 451 -14.43 -8.78 20.58
CA ILE A 451 -13.73 -9.45 19.47
C ILE A 451 -14.72 -10.23 18.60
N GLY A 452 -15.67 -10.97 19.19
CA GLY A 452 -16.69 -11.71 18.45
C GLY A 452 -17.57 -10.80 17.58
N ARG A 453 -17.97 -9.63 18.10
CA ARG A 453 -18.81 -8.68 17.36
C ARG A 453 -18.07 -7.97 16.23
N VAL A 454 -16.81 -7.57 16.47
CA VAL A 454 -15.94 -7.00 15.44
C VAL A 454 -15.66 -8.03 14.34
N ALA A 455 -15.37 -9.28 14.72
CA ALA A 455 -15.18 -10.38 13.77
C ALA A 455 -16.44 -10.65 12.93
N GLY A 456 -17.62 -10.71 13.55
CA GLY A 456 -18.89 -10.86 12.83
C GLY A 456 -19.21 -9.71 11.87
N SER A 457 -18.91 -8.46 12.27
CA SER A 457 -19.02 -7.30 11.39
C SER A 457 -18.11 -7.42 10.16
N VAL A 458 -16.85 -7.80 10.36
CA VAL A 458 -15.88 -8.04 9.26
C VAL A 458 -16.31 -9.22 8.38
N MET A 459 -16.79 -10.32 8.95
CA MET A 459 -17.26 -11.48 8.18
C MET A 459 -18.44 -11.11 7.28
N LYS A 460 -19.42 -10.38 7.85
CA LYS A 460 -20.64 -9.91 7.19
C LYS A 460 -20.36 -8.90 6.09
N THR A 461 -19.61 -7.83 6.40
CA THR A 461 -19.19 -6.82 5.40
C THR A 461 -18.26 -7.43 4.36
N GLY A 462 -17.46 -8.42 4.76
CA GLY A 462 -16.52 -9.15 3.92
C GLY A 462 -15.15 -8.48 3.82
N VAL A 463 -14.12 -9.31 3.69
CA VAL A 463 -12.80 -8.85 3.26
C VAL A 463 -12.83 -8.65 1.74
N GLY A 464 -12.18 -7.59 1.27
CA GLY A 464 -12.21 -7.17 -0.12
C GLY A 464 -11.16 -6.10 -0.39
N VAL A 465 -11.17 -5.58 -1.61
CA VAL A 465 -10.29 -4.48 -2.04
C VAL A 465 -11.12 -3.26 -2.42
N VAL A 466 -10.57 -2.07 -2.21
CA VAL A 466 -11.12 -0.85 -2.82
C VAL A 466 -10.52 -0.70 -4.20
N THR A 467 -11.39 -0.39 -5.16
CA THR A 467 -11.03 -0.06 -6.53
C THR A 467 -11.37 1.39 -6.81
N THR A 468 -10.58 2.06 -7.64
CA THR A 468 -10.78 3.45 -8.04
C THR A 468 -10.75 3.59 -9.55
N GLU A 469 -11.42 4.62 -10.07
CA GLU A 469 -11.48 4.93 -11.50
C GLU A 469 -10.55 6.09 -11.83
N VAL A 470 -9.62 5.85 -12.77
CA VAL A 470 -8.67 6.86 -13.29
C VAL A 470 -8.72 6.79 -14.81
N ASP A 471 -8.94 7.92 -15.47
CA ASP A 471 -9.07 8.04 -16.94
C ASP A 471 -10.02 7.01 -17.59
N GLY A 472 -11.15 6.71 -16.93
CA GLY A 472 -12.16 5.75 -17.41
C GLY A 472 -11.70 4.28 -17.34
N LYS A 473 -10.76 3.97 -16.44
CA LYS A 473 -10.25 2.62 -16.16
C LYS A 473 -10.22 2.33 -14.67
N TRP A 474 -10.54 1.10 -14.31
CA TRP A 474 -10.65 0.66 -12.92
C TRP A 474 -9.38 -0.05 -12.43
N TYR A 475 -8.87 0.38 -11.28
CA TYR A 475 -7.62 -0.10 -10.68
C TYR A 475 -7.84 -0.53 -9.23
N VAL A 476 -7.00 -1.42 -8.72
CA VAL A 476 -7.03 -1.86 -7.31
C VAL A 476 -6.15 -0.94 -6.47
N SER A 477 -6.78 -0.14 -5.60
CA SER A 477 -6.11 0.84 -4.73
C SER A 477 -5.54 0.17 -3.48
N PRO A 478 -4.21 0.03 -3.32
CA PRO A 478 -3.63 -0.59 -2.12
C PRO A 478 -3.89 0.25 -0.85
N VAL A 479 -3.81 1.58 -0.94
CA VAL A 479 -3.93 2.48 0.22
C VAL A 479 -5.39 2.53 0.69
N ARG A 480 -6.37 2.70 -0.23
CA ARG A 480 -7.79 2.68 0.16
C ARG A 480 -8.25 1.30 0.62
N SER A 481 -7.69 0.21 0.07
CA SER A 481 -7.97 -1.15 0.57
C SER A 481 -7.52 -1.33 2.02
N TYR A 482 -6.33 -0.87 2.36
CA TYR A 482 -5.82 -0.93 3.74
C TYR A 482 -6.66 -0.08 4.71
N TYR A 483 -6.97 1.16 4.33
CA TYR A 483 -7.79 2.04 5.17
C TYR A 483 -9.25 1.59 5.31
N GLU A 484 -9.90 1.09 4.26
CA GLU A 484 -11.29 0.60 4.36
C GLU A 484 -11.38 -0.72 5.15
N LEU A 485 -10.33 -1.56 5.16
CA LEU A 485 -10.23 -2.69 6.09
C LEU A 485 -10.16 -2.20 7.55
N ALA A 486 -9.32 -1.21 7.85
CA ALA A 486 -9.23 -0.61 9.17
C ALA A 486 -10.57 0.04 9.59
N LEU A 487 -11.21 0.81 8.71
CA LEU A 487 -12.52 1.40 8.96
C LEU A 487 -13.61 0.33 9.14
N THR A 488 -13.54 -0.80 8.44
CA THR A 488 -14.47 -1.93 8.64
C THR A 488 -14.31 -2.57 10.02
N LEU A 489 -13.08 -2.64 10.56
CA LEU A 489 -12.85 -3.03 11.96
C LEU A 489 -13.48 -2.00 12.92
N PHE A 490 -13.23 -0.70 12.75
CA PHE A 490 -13.83 0.35 13.59
C PHE A 490 -15.37 0.34 13.57
N ARG A 491 -15.99 0.07 12.42
CA ARG A 491 -17.45 -0.11 12.27
C ARG A 491 -18.01 -1.33 13.00
N GLY A 492 -17.17 -2.30 13.38
CA GLY A 492 -17.54 -3.43 14.23
C GLY A 492 -17.67 -3.11 15.72
N PHE A 493 -17.10 -1.99 16.18
CA PHE A 493 -17.24 -1.52 17.56
C PHE A 493 -18.50 -0.65 17.76
N GLU A 494 -19.05 -0.68 18.97
CA GLU A 494 -20.09 0.23 19.48
C GLU A 494 -19.52 1.12 20.60
N PRO A 495 -20.16 2.26 20.96
CA PRO A 495 -19.72 3.13 22.06
C PRO A 495 -19.49 2.39 23.39
N LYS A 496 -20.39 1.45 23.71
CA LYS A 496 -20.32 0.62 24.93
C LYS A 496 -19.05 -0.24 25.01
N ASP A 497 -18.42 -0.55 23.87
CA ASP A 497 -17.19 -1.32 23.82
C ASP A 497 -15.99 -0.46 24.20
N VAL A 498 -16.03 0.84 23.86
CA VAL A 498 -15.05 1.82 24.33
C VAL A 498 -15.17 2.00 25.84
N ASP A 499 -16.39 2.05 26.37
CA ASP A 499 -16.63 2.10 27.82
C ASP A 499 -16.12 0.84 28.54
N ALA A 500 -16.33 -0.34 27.95
CA ALA A 500 -15.82 -1.60 28.47
C ALA A 500 -14.27 -1.67 28.42
N LEU A 501 -13.64 -1.19 27.34
CA LEU A 501 -12.18 -1.10 27.24
C LEU A 501 -11.60 -0.09 28.25
N ILE A 502 -12.24 1.06 28.44
CA ILE A 502 -11.93 2.03 29.50
C ILE A 502 -12.03 1.37 30.89
N ALA A 503 -13.06 0.57 31.14
CA ALA A 503 -13.23 -0.16 32.40
C ALA A 503 -12.22 -1.30 32.59
N LEU A 504 -11.59 -1.82 31.51
CA LEU A 504 -10.49 -2.77 31.58
C LEU A 504 -9.13 -2.08 31.81
N LEU A 505 -8.92 -0.87 31.28
CA LEU A 505 -7.70 -0.07 31.54
C LEU A 505 -7.58 0.40 33.01
N LYS A 506 -8.68 0.35 33.77
CA LYS A 506 -8.74 0.73 35.19
C LYS A 506 -8.69 -0.47 36.17
N LYS A 507 -8.35 -1.67 35.70
CA LYS A 507 -8.24 -2.91 36.49
C LYS A 507 -6.79 -3.40 36.60
#